data_AF-A0A1V0A0W3-F1
#
_entry.id   AF-A0A1V0A0W3-F1
#
_cell.length_a   1.000
_cell.length_b   1.000
_cell.length_c   1.000
_cell.angle_alpha   90.00
_cell.angle_beta   90.00
_cell.angle_gamma   90.00
#
_symmetry.space_group_name_H-M   'P 1'
#
loop_
_entity.id
_entity.type
_entity.pdbx_description
1 polymer ?
#
loop_
_entity_poly.entity_id
_entity_poly.type
_entity_poly.pdbx_seq_one_letter_code
_entity_poly.pdbx_strand_id
1 'polypeptide(L)'
;MYGGTCITIACVPTKALVYQAEHPDRRLGEAAWFEQAAAKKTALAEAMRARNFEMFDSPETSTVITGRARFAGPHTLLVTDAGADRAAG
;
A
#
# COMPACT_ATOMS: atom_id res chain seq x y z
N MET A 1 0.65 0.44 6.37
CA MET A 1 1.06 -0.06 5.04
C MET A 1 0.71 -1.54 5.02
N TYR A 2 -0.26 -1.96 4.20
CA TYR A 2 -0.76 -3.34 4.19
C TYR A 2 -0.36 -4.02 2.86
N GLY A 3 0.15 -5.25 2.92
CA GLY A 3 0.73 -5.92 1.75
C GLY A 3 2.19 -5.59 1.44
N GLY A 4 2.83 -4.76 2.26
CA GLY A 4 4.26 -4.44 2.17
C GLY A 4 4.66 -3.66 0.91
N THR A 5 5.98 -3.60 0.69
CA THR A 5 6.63 -2.80 -0.37
C THR A 5 6.13 -3.13 -1.76
N CYS A 6 6.01 -4.43 -2.06
CA CYS A 6 5.56 -4.94 -3.35
C CYS A 6 4.22 -4.33 -3.80
N ILE A 7 3.24 -4.31 -2.90
CA ILE A 7 1.89 -3.81 -3.17
C ILE A 7 1.83 -2.27 -3.14
N THR A 8 2.59 -1.63 -2.26
CA THR A 8 2.38 -0.19 -1.98
C THR A 8 3.20 0.73 -2.89
N ILE A 9 4.49 0.44 -3.09
CA ILE A 9 5.43 1.38 -3.74
C ILE A 9 6.41 0.73 -4.74
N ALA A 10 6.38 -0.58 -4.94
CA ALA A 10 7.30 -1.28 -5.84
C ALA A 10 6.56 -2.04 -6.95
N CYS A 11 6.58 -3.37 -6.92
CA CYS A 11 6.24 -4.20 -8.08
C CYS A 11 4.86 -3.89 -8.67
N VAL A 12 3.81 -3.88 -7.84
CA VAL A 12 2.42 -3.65 -8.31
C VAL A 12 2.27 -2.27 -8.97
N PRO A 13 2.59 -1.14 -8.29
CA PRO A 13 2.40 0.16 -8.91
C PRO A 13 3.30 0.36 -10.13
N THR A 14 4.55 -0.12 -10.11
CA THR A 14 5.44 0.00 -11.27
C THR A 14 4.91 -0.81 -12.46
N LYS A 15 4.42 -2.04 -12.23
CA LYS A 15 3.87 -2.87 -13.30
C LYS A 15 2.53 -2.39 -13.81
N ALA A 16 1.72 -1.73 -12.98
CA ALA A 16 0.51 -1.04 -13.43
C ALA A 16 0.86 0.06 -14.46
N LEU A 17 1.90 0.85 -14.20
CA LEU A 17 2.34 1.90 -15.12
C LEU A 17 2.96 1.34 -16.40
N VAL A 18 3.82 0.31 -16.30
CA VAL A 18 4.37 -0.39 -17.48
C VAL A 18 3.24 -0.90 -18.37
N TYR A 19 2.22 -1.53 -17.78
CA TYR A 19 1.07 -2.02 -18.54
C TYR A 19 0.32 -0.90 -19.27
N GLN A 20 0.09 0.26 -18.62
CA GLN A 20 -0.55 1.40 -19.30
C GLN A 20 0.32 1.93 -20.45
N ALA A 21 1.65 1.94 -20.30
CA ALA A 21 2.58 2.40 -21.33
C ALA A 21 2.61 1.49 -22.56
N GLU A 22 2.48 0.18 -22.35
CA GLU A 22 2.37 -0.81 -23.44
C GLU A 22 0.99 -0.77 -24.13
N HIS A 23 -0.03 -0.22 -23.47
CA HIS A 23 -1.41 -0.16 -23.96
C HIS A 23 -1.98 1.27 -23.92
N PRO A 24 -1.39 2.23 -24.66
CA PRO A 24 -1.81 3.62 -24.58
C PRO A 24 -3.17 3.84 -25.24
N ASP A 25 -4.02 4.65 -24.60
CA ASP A 25 -5.25 5.15 -25.23
C ASP A 25 -4.89 6.29 -26.19
N ARG A 26 -4.80 5.96 -27.48
CA ARG A 26 -4.38 6.87 -28.56
C ARG A 26 -5.33 8.05 -28.79
N ARG A 27 -6.50 8.07 -28.14
CA ARG A 27 -7.46 9.17 -28.22
C ARG A 27 -7.10 10.32 -27.26
N LEU A 28 -6.25 10.06 -26.27
CA LEU A 28 -5.83 11.04 -25.28
C LEU A 28 -4.51 11.71 -25.68
N GLY A 29 -4.36 12.98 -25.33
CA GLY A 29 -3.04 13.63 -25.31
C GLY A 29 -2.17 13.06 -24.17
N GLU A 30 -0.85 13.25 -24.27
CA GLU A 30 0.14 12.65 -23.36
C GLU A 30 -0.14 12.95 -21.88
N ALA A 31 -0.42 14.20 -21.53
CA ALA A 31 -0.72 14.60 -20.16
C ALA A 31 -1.98 13.90 -19.61
N ALA A 32 -3.07 13.92 -20.39
CA ALA A 32 -4.33 13.27 -19.99
C ALA A 32 -4.19 11.74 -19.88
N TRP A 33 -3.40 11.13 -20.76
CA TRP A 33 -3.07 9.72 -20.66
C TRP A 33 -2.30 9.40 -19.37
N PHE A 34 -1.27 10.19 -19.04
CA PHE A 34 -0.45 9.97 -17.84
C PHE A 34 -1.27 10.14 -16.56
N GLU A 35 -2.11 11.16 -16.47
CA GLU A 35 -3.03 11.37 -15.35
C GLU A 35 -3.94 10.15 -15.15
N GLN A 36 -4.52 9.63 -16.24
CA GLN A 36 -5.34 8.42 -16.20
C GLN A 36 -4.53 7.20 -15.75
N ALA A 37 -3.30 7.03 -16.24
CA ALA A 37 -2.43 5.93 -15.85
C ALA A 37 -2.06 5.99 -14.36
N ALA A 38 -1.75 7.19 -13.84
CA ALA A 38 -1.49 7.43 -12.43
C ALA A 38 -2.70 7.12 -11.56
N ALA A 39 -3.91 7.51 -11.98
CA ALA A 39 -5.15 7.19 -11.29
C ALA A 39 -5.39 5.67 -11.23
N LYS A 40 -5.24 4.96 -12.35
CA LYS A 40 -5.38 3.49 -12.40
C LYS A 40 -4.35 2.78 -11.51
N LYS A 41 -3.09 3.23 -11.51
CA LYS A 41 -2.04 2.72 -10.61
C LYS A 41 -2.43 2.89 -9.14
N THR A 42 -2.95 4.05 -8.76
CA THR A 42 -3.37 4.33 -7.39
C THR A 42 -4.56 3.47 -6.97
N ALA A 43 -5.59 3.38 -7.82
CA ALA A 43 -6.77 2.55 -7.56
C ALA A 43 -6.42 1.06 -7.38
N LEU A 44 -5.53 0.52 -8.22
CA LEU A 44 -5.08 -0.87 -8.08
C LEU A 44 -4.35 -1.11 -6.75
N ALA A 45 -3.39 -0.24 -6.41
CA ALA A 45 -2.65 -0.36 -5.16
C ALA A 45 -3.57 -0.21 -3.95
N GLU A 46 -4.56 0.68 -3.99
CA GLU A 46 -5.58 0.84 -2.94
C GLU A 46 -6.43 -0.42 -2.74
N ALA A 47 -6.97 -0.98 -3.82
CA ALA A 47 -7.76 -2.20 -3.77
C ALA A 47 -6.94 -3.37 -3.20
N MET A 48 -5.69 -3.53 -3.63
CA MET A 48 -4.82 -4.60 -3.12
C MET A 48 -4.42 -4.39 -1.65
N ARG A 49 -4.19 -3.14 -1.21
CA ARG A 49 -3.92 -2.84 0.20
C ARG A 49 -5.12 -3.17 1.09
N ALA A 50 -6.33 -2.79 0.67
CA ALA A 50 -7.56 -3.09 1.39
C ALA A 50 -7.76 -4.61 1.51
N ARG A 51 -7.67 -5.32 0.39
CA ARG A 51 -7.80 -6.79 0.39
C ARG A 51 -6.75 -7.47 1.27
N ASN A 52 -5.50 -7.01 1.23
CA ASN A 52 -4.45 -7.58 2.07
C ASN A 52 -4.69 -7.31 3.56
N PHE A 53 -5.27 -6.17 3.93
CA PHE A 53 -5.67 -5.91 5.32
C PHE A 53 -6.77 -6.88 5.75
N GLU A 54 -7.86 -6.95 4.98
CA GLU A 54 -9.01 -7.82 5.26
C GLU A 54 -8.61 -9.29 5.45
N MET A 55 -7.67 -9.79 4.64
CA MET A 55 -7.18 -11.18 4.73
C MET A 55 -6.65 -11.57 6.12
N PHE A 56 -6.10 -10.61 6.88
CA PHE A 56 -5.54 -10.84 8.22
C PHE A 56 -6.40 -10.25 9.34
N ASP A 57 -7.27 -9.30 9.03
CA ASP A 57 -8.16 -8.66 10.00
C ASP A 57 -9.47 -9.44 10.19
N SER A 58 -9.90 -10.23 9.19
CA SER A 58 -11.15 -10.99 9.25
C SER A 58 -11.08 -12.28 10.11
N PRO A 59 -10.00 -13.09 10.07
CA PRO A 59 -9.95 -14.33 10.86
C PRO A 59 -9.72 -14.07 12.35
N GLU A 60 -10.39 -14.84 13.22
CA GLU A 60 -10.16 -14.78 14.69
C GLU A 60 -8.77 -15.28 15.11
N THR A 61 -8.05 -15.95 14.20
CA THR A 61 -6.72 -16.51 14.45
C THR A 61 -5.58 -15.51 14.29
N SER A 62 -5.88 -14.26 13.92
CA SER A 62 -4.89 -13.21 13.74
C SER A 62 -5.35 -11.88 14.34
N THR A 63 -4.39 -11.01 14.64
CA THR A 63 -4.64 -9.64 15.09
C THR A 63 -3.70 -8.71 14.35
N VAL A 64 -4.25 -7.71 13.65
CA VAL A 64 -3.44 -6.72 12.93
C VAL A 64 -3.11 -5.56 13.86
N ILE A 65 -1.85 -5.48 14.28
CA ILE A 65 -1.34 -4.36 15.10
C ILE A 65 -0.66 -3.34 14.18
N THR A 66 -1.16 -2.10 14.16
CA THR A 66 -0.56 -1.01 13.39
C THR A 66 0.34 -0.16 14.29
N GLY A 67 1.63 -0.16 13.99
CA GLY A 67 2.60 0.66 14.70
C GLY A 67 4.03 0.34 14.29
N ARG A 68 4.99 1.06 14.87
CA ARG A 68 6.42 0.74 14.73
C ARG A 68 6.80 -0.19 15.87
N ALA A 69 7.23 -1.41 15.54
CA ALA A 69 7.72 -2.38 16.51
C ALA A 69 9.24 -2.32 16.66
N ARG A 70 9.74 -2.60 17.87
CA ARG A 70 11.16 -2.85 18.15
C ARG A 70 11.31 -3.96 19.20
N PHE A 71 12.43 -4.68 19.18
CA PHE A 71 12.74 -5.68 20.20
C PHE A 71 12.97 -5.03 21.56
N ALA A 72 12.28 -5.54 22.59
CA ALA A 72 12.54 -5.27 24.00
C ALA A 72 13.21 -6.49 24.69
N GLY A 73 13.21 -7.65 24.03
CA GLY A 73 13.86 -8.88 24.46
C GLY A 73 13.65 -10.01 23.44
N PRO A 74 14.15 -11.24 23.72
CA PRO A 74 14.07 -12.37 22.78
C PRO A 74 12.64 -12.78 22.37
N HIS A 75 11.65 -12.55 23.25
CA HIS A 75 10.25 -12.91 23.04
C HIS A 75 9.30 -11.72 23.28
N THR A 76 9.81 -10.49 23.22
CA THR A 76 9.03 -9.30 23.57
C THR A 76 9.32 -8.16 22.59
N LEU A 77 8.25 -7.57 22.08
CA LEU A 77 8.28 -6.40 21.21
C LEU A 77 7.58 -5.23 21.90
N LEU A 78 8.12 -4.02 21.77
CA LEU A 78 7.40 -2.80 22.06
C LEU A 78 6.83 -2.26 20.73
N VAL A 79 5.55 -1.92 20.72
CA VAL A 79 4.90 -1.28 19.58
C VAL A 79 4.50 0.14 19.96
N THR A 80 4.94 1.12 19.19
CA THR A 80 4.49 2.52 19.30
C THR A 80 3.47 2.79 18.20
N ASP A 81 2.29 3.28 18.60
CA ASP A 81 1.26 3.69 17.64
C ASP A 81 1.80 4.81 16.73
N ALA A 82 1.60 4.66 15.43
CA ALA A 82 1.94 5.68 14.45
C ALA A 82 1.08 6.95 14.61
N GLY A 83 -0.02 6.89 15.37
CA GLY A 83 -0.86 8.04 15.73
C GLY A 83 -0.34 8.91 16.88
N ALA A 84 0.57 8.41 17.73
CA ALA A 84 1.03 9.13 18.92
C ALA A 84 2.11 10.20 18.63
N ASP A 85 2.90 10.03 17.56
CA ASP A 85 3.98 10.96 17.18
C ASP A 85 3.47 12.29 16.56
N ARG A 86 2.15 12.44 16.33
CA ARG A 86 1.54 13.69 15.82
C ARG A 86 0.93 14.60 16.88
N ALA A 87 0.89 14.17 18.14
CA ALA A 87 0.31 14.94 19.25
C ALA A 87 1.37 15.62 20.15
N ALA A 88 2.65 15.55 19.78
CA ALA A 88 3.77 16.08 20.56
C ALA A 88 4.64 17.07 19.76
N GLY A 89 4.00 17.95 18.97
CA GLY A 89 4.66 19.02 18.20
C GLY A 89 3.82 20.27 18.16
#